data_AF-A0A954IC92-F1
#
_entry.id   AF-A0A954IC92-F1
#
_cell.length_a   1.000
_cell.length_b   1.000
_cell.length_c   1.000
_cell.angle_alpha   90.00
_cell.angle_beta   90.00
_cell.angle_gamma   90.00
#
_symmetry.space_group_name_H-M   'P 1'
#
loop_
_entity.id
_entity.type
_entity.pdbx_description
1 polymer ?
#
loop_
_entity_poly.entity_id
_entity_poly.type
_entity_poly.pdbx_seq_one_letter_code
_entity_poly.pdbx_strand_id
1 'polypeptide(L)'
;MSRCSQLSALQSEIMRAGDPYYNYCHWPYSPPASGLGKLRPGALLFQAVSEMPHSDWLTETLQAIRRGIGDFRSVYGIKRIAEQWALEIYIYDYQRQERIVSIERLEASTGGRLRFPETVDPQVPYFMFSFDLTEQTAAAGGSLESVHVYIGNPGSDVSSGIAYEFTDSTCQLENFYFFFDAQKHQDQIIDKLGCSVYSQPWLISIHELYRPELRNCHTICLANKRTCDTVYFSGVTIDQLEFFLQWQQYPAPFREYVRASHSRLDHLLFDVGVDYRVVNGRIEFLKHGIYGVF
;
A
#
# COMPACT_ATOMS: atom_id res chain seq x y z
N MET A 1 9.54 14.20 29.91
CA MET A 1 8.31 13.42 30.21
C MET A 1 7.15 13.66 29.23
N SER A 2 7.33 14.32 28.08
CA SER A 2 6.25 14.62 27.10
C SER A 2 6.30 13.81 25.80
N ARG A 3 7.33 12.97 25.57
CA ARG A 3 7.53 12.24 24.30
C ARG A 3 6.79 10.89 24.23
N CYS A 4 6.59 10.24 25.37
CA CYS A 4 5.94 8.93 25.44
C CYS A 4 4.40 9.03 25.30
N SER A 5 3.81 10.17 25.69
CA SER A 5 2.34 10.35 25.68
C SER A 5 1.77 10.58 24.28
N GLN A 6 2.45 11.31 23.39
CA GLN A 6 1.96 11.58 22.03
C GLN A 6 2.05 10.36 21.10
N LEU A 7 3.12 9.56 21.20
CA LEU A 7 3.23 8.28 20.50
C LEU A 7 2.18 7.26 21.01
N SER A 8 1.90 7.24 22.32
CA SER A 8 0.87 6.36 22.89
C SER A 8 -0.55 6.71 22.43
N ALA A 9 -0.83 8.00 22.17
CA ALA A 9 -2.14 8.45 21.69
C ALA A 9 -2.41 8.00 20.25
N LEU A 10 -1.40 8.02 19.38
CA LEU A 10 -1.49 7.56 17.98
C LEU A 10 -1.58 6.04 17.84
N GLN A 11 -0.96 5.29 18.77
CA GLN A 11 -1.12 3.82 18.87
C GLN A 11 -2.53 3.37 19.29
N SER A 12 -3.42 4.32 19.62
CA SER A 12 -4.73 4.05 20.22
C SER A 12 -5.90 4.66 19.46
N GLU A 13 -5.76 4.91 18.16
CA GLU A 13 -6.92 5.38 17.37
C GLU A 13 -8.01 4.31 17.34
N ILE A 14 -9.17 4.66 17.87
CA ILE A 14 -10.34 3.78 17.98
C ILE A 14 -11.35 4.12 16.90
N MET A 15 -11.87 3.08 16.25
CA MET A 15 -12.99 3.17 15.31
C MET A 15 -14.22 3.77 16.00
N ARG A 16 -14.82 4.75 15.33
CA ARG A 16 -16.03 5.48 15.74
C ARG A 16 -17.22 5.02 14.92
N ALA A 17 -18.42 5.31 15.42
CA ALA A 17 -19.63 5.13 14.63
C ALA A 17 -19.55 5.98 13.36
N GLY A 18 -19.75 5.34 12.20
CA GLY A 18 -19.69 5.99 10.88
C GLY A 18 -18.30 6.04 10.23
N ASP A 19 -17.24 5.57 10.91
CA ASP A 19 -15.94 5.41 10.25
C ASP A 19 -16.06 4.40 9.09
N PRO A 20 -15.50 4.72 7.90
CA PRO A 20 -15.62 3.87 6.72
C PRO A 20 -14.60 2.73 6.71
N TYR A 21 -14.88 1.73 5.88
CA TYR A 21 -14.00 0.59 5.62
C TYR A 21 -13.62 0.58 4.15
N TYR A 22 -12.33 0.74 3.88
CA TYR A 22 -11.78 0.79 2.52
C TYR A 22 -10.57 -0.13 2.41
N ASN A 23 -10.43 -0.82 1.29
CA ASN A 23 -9.20 -1.53 0.94
C ASN A 23 -8.15 -0.55 0.38
N TYR A 24 -6.97 -1.07 0.01
CA TYR A 24 -5.90 -0.26 -0.59
C TYR A 24 -6.21 0.33 -1.98
N CYS A 25 -7.29 -0.11 -2.63
CA CYS A 25 -7.86 0.55 -3.82
C CYS A 25 -8.87 1.65 -3.45
N HIS A 26 -9.00 1.99 -2.18
CA HIS A 26 -10.03 2.90 -1.67
C HIS A 26 -11.48 2.44 -2.00
N TRP A 27 -11.69 1.15 -2.25
CA TRP A 27 -13.02 0.58 -2.49
C TRP A 27 -13.68 0.18 -1.18
N PRO A 28 -14.97 0.48 -0.99
CA PRO A 28 -15.67 0.14 0.24
C PRO A 28 -15.82 -1.37 0.38
N TYR A 29 -15.73 -1.86 1.62
CA TYR A 29 -16.05 -3.24 1.96
C TYR A 29 -16.93 -3.35 3.20
N SER A 30 -17.60 -4.49 3.35
CA SER A 30 -18.33 -4.81 4.57
C SER A 30 -17.40 -5.46 5.58
N PRO A 31 -17.23 -4.92 6.79
CA PRO A 31 -16.31 -5.49 7.77
C PRO A 31 -16.81 -6.85 8.27
N PRO A 32 -15.89 -7.81 8.56
CA PRO A 32 -16.25 -9.12 9.08
C PRO A 32 -16.85 -9.09 10.49
N ALA A 33 -16.62 -8.02 11.26
CA ALA A 33 -17.14 -7.82 12.61
C ALA A 33 -17.37 -6.34 12.93
N SER A 34 -18.01 -6.04 14.06
CA SER A 34 -18.14 -4.65 14.54
C SER A 34 -16.78 -4.09 14.95
N GLY A 35 -16.42 -2.94 14.40
CA GLY A 35 -15.22 -2.19 14.79
C GLY A 35 -15.38 -1.27 15.99
N LEU A 36 -16.59 -1.04 16.51
CA LEU A 36 -16.78 -0.05 17.58
C LEU A 36 -15.91 -0.39 18.81
N GLY A 37 -15.07 0.55 19.24
CA GLY A 37 -14.14 0.33 20.36
C GLY A 37 -12.85 -0.41 19.99
N LYS A 38 -12.68 -0.82 18.72
CA LYS A 38 -11.49 -1.49 18.18
C LYS A 38 -10.56 -0.51 17.46
N LEU A 39 -9.36 -0.96 17.08
CA LEU A 39 -8.34 -0.10 16.49
C LEU A 39 -8.70 0.33 15.07
N ARG A 40 -8.41 1.58 14.68
CA ARG A 40 -8.48 2.00 13.27
C ARG A 40 -7.38 1.34 12.43
N PRO A 41 -7.54 1.25 11.09
CA PRO A 41 -6.53 0.66 10.22
C PRO A 41 -5.16 1.37 10.27
N GLY A 42 -5.14 2.67 10.59
CA GLY A 42 -3.91 3.43 10.79
C GLY A 42 -3.03 2.95 11.97
N ALA A 43 -3.53 2.09 12.87
CA ALA A 43 -2.75 1.58 13.99
C ALA A 43 -1.50 0.81 13.54
N LEU A 44 -1.59 0.01 12.47
CA LEU A 44 -0.44 -0.71 11.92
C LEU A 44 0.60 0.25 11.32
N LEU A 45 0.14 1.30 10.64
CA LEU A 45 0.99 2.36 10.10
C LEU A 45 1.81 3.03 11.20
N PHE A 46 1.16 3.51 12.25
CA PHE A 46 1.87 4.20 13.33
C PHE A 46 2.76 3.26 14.15
N GLN A 47 2.39 1.99 14.28
CA GLN A 47 3.29 1.00 14.88
C GLN A 47 4.56 0.84 14.03
N ALA A 48 4.44 0.67 12.71
CA ALA A 48 5.62 0.54 11.84
C ALA A 48 6.46 1.82 11.82
N VAL A 49 5.85 3.00 11.74
CA VAL A 49 6.55 4.30 11.78
C VAL A 49 7.33 4.48 13.06
N SER A 50 6.85 3.95 14.20
CA SER A 50 7.59 4.02 15.47
C SER A 50 8.91 3.24 15.46
N GLU A 51 9.07 2.30 14.51
CA GLU A 51 10.28 1.50 14.30
C GLU A 51 11.14 2.04 13.14
N MET A 52 10.68 3.08 12.43
CA MET A 52 11.40 3.69 11.30
C MET A 52 12.32 4.84 11.76
N PRO A 53 13.45 5.07 11.07
CA PRO A 53 14.20 6.31 11.19
C PRO A 53 13.32 7.53 10.92
N HIS A 54 13.62 8.66 11.58
CA HIS A 54 12.85 9.90 11.45
C HIS A 54 11.36 9.77 11.81
N SER A 55 11.02 8.86 12.73
CA SER A 55 9.64 8.59 13.18
C SER A 55 8.84 9.84 13.53
N ASP A 56 9.46 10.83 14.18
CA ASP A 56 8.82 12.09 14.56
C ASP A 56 8.39 12.89 13.32
N TRP A 57 9.31 13.05 12.35
CA TRP A 57 9.01 13.74 11.10
C TRP A 57 7.94 13.00 10.29
N LEU A 58 8.08 11.67 10.15
CA LEU A 58 7.10 10.84 9.46
C LEU A 58 5.71 10.99 10.08
N THR A 59 5.62 10.91 11.41
CA THR A 59 4.37 11.06 12.15
C THR A 59 3.74 12.42 11.89
N GLU A 60 4.51 13.50 12.00
CA GLU A 60 3.99 14.86 11.75
C GLU A 60 3.54 15.06 10.30
N THR A 61 4.26 14.47 9.34
CA THR A 61 3.91 14.50 7.91
C THR A 61 2.61 13.75 7.65
N LEU A 62 2.44 12.55 8.20
CA LEU A 62 1.18 11.78 8.10
C LEU A 62 0.00 12.54 8.72
N GLN A 63 0.21 13.21 9.84
CA GLN A 63 -0.82 14.07 10.44
C GLN A 63 -1.12 15.30 9.57
N ALA A 64 -0.12 15.88 8.91
CA ALA A 64 -0.32 17.00 7.99
C ALA A 64 -1.17 16.58 6.78
N ILE A 65 -0.89 15.39 6.23
CA ILE A 65 -1.72 14.78 5.17
C ILE A 65 -3.17 14.64 5.65
N ARG A 66 -3.40 14.00 6.80
CA ARG A 66 -4.76 13.83 7.36
C ARG A 66 -5.49 15.14 7.62
N ARG A 67 -4.81 16.16 8.16
CA ARG A 67 -5.41 17.50 8.33
C ARG A 67 -5.76 18.14 6.99
N GLY A 68 -4.95 17.90 5.96
CA GLY A 68 -5.09 18.51 4.65
C GLY A 68 -6.19 17.91 3.78
N ILE A 69 -6.31 16.58 3.77
CA ILE A 69 -7.24 15.86 2.88
C ILE A 69 -8.32 15.05 3.61
N GLY A 70 -8.20 14.85 4.92
CA GLY A 70 -9.18 14.18 5.78
C GLY A 70 -8.77 12.78 6.22
N ASP A 71 -9.43 12.28 7.28
CA ASP A 71 -9.30 10.90 7.74
C ASP A 71 -9.80 9.91 6.69
N PHE A 72 -9.15 8.74 6.57
CA PHE A 72 -9.49 7.66 5.65
C PHE A 72 -9.45 8.05 4.16
N ARG A 73 -8.71 9.10 3.82
CA ARG A 73 -8.55 9.61 2.44
C ARG A 73 -7.19 9.26 1.84
N SER A 74 -6.33 8.61 2.62
CA SER A 74 -5.03 8.15 2.18
C SER A 74 -4.91 6.65 2.39
N VAL A 75 -4.22 6.00 1.47
CA VAL A 75 -3.75 4.63 1.63
C VAL A 75 -2.27 4.68 1.97
N TYR A 76 -1.84 3.82 2.89
CA TYR A 76 -0.43 3.59 3.18
C TYR A 76 0.02 2.24 2.62
N GLY A 77 1.30 2.14 2.29
CA GLY A 77 2.01 0.90 2.04
C GLY A 77 3.25 0.83 2.91
N ILE A 78 3.24 -0.05 3.92
CA ILE A 78 4.39 -0.34 4.75
C ILE A 78 5.18 -1.45 4.07
N LYS A 79 6.33 -1.09 3.51
CA LYS A 79 7.19 -1.98 2.73
C LYS A 79 8.40 -2.41 3.54
N ARG A 80 8.92 -3.56 3.16
CA ARG A 80 10.17 -4.13 3.63
C ARG A 80 11.00 -4.47 2.40
N ILE A 81 12.18 -3.85 2.27
CA ILE A 81 13.14 -4.05 1.19
C ILE A 81 14.48 -4.33 1.84
N ALA A 82 15.12 -5.47 1.55
CA ALA A 82 16.43 -5.84 2.09
C ALA A 82 16.62 -5.51 3.60
N GLU A 83 15.70 -5.96 4.46
CA GLU A 83 15.73 -5.70 5.91
C GLU A 83 15.59 -4.22 6.35
N GLN A 84 15.29 -3.29 5.44
CA GLN A 84 14.87 -1.90 5.73
C GLN A 84 13.37 -1.63 5.52
N TRP A 85 12.80 -0.80 6.39
CA TRP A 85 11.43 -0.32 6.27
C TRP A 85 11.37 0.79 5.20
N ALA A 86 10.29 0.83 4.43
CA ALA A 86 9.94 1.93 3.57
C ALA A 86 8.45 2.21 3.66
N LEU A 87 8.06 3.46 3.46
CA LEU A 87 6.66 3.90 3.54
C LEU A 87 6.28 4.55 2.22
N GLU A 88 5.19 4.10 1.63
CA GLU A 88 4.56 4.74 0.47
C GLU A 88 3.17 5.25 0.86
N ILE A 89 2.79 6.41 0.36
CA ILE A 89 1.46 6.98 0.53
C ILE A 89 0.79 7.07 -0.84
N TYR A 90 -0.46 6.64 -0.92
CA TYR A 90 -1.28 6.71 -2.13
C TYR A 90 -2.52 7.56 -1.86
N ILE A 91 -2.83 8.42 -2.81
CA ILE A 91 -4.01 9.28 -2.78
C ILE A 91 -4.87 8.96 -3.99
N TYR A 92 -6.11 8.55 -3.71
CA TYR A 92 -7.10 8.21 -4.74
C TYR A 92 -8.06 9.37 -4.97
N ASP A 93 -8.34 9.65 -6.24
CA ASP A 93 -9.46 10.46 -6.67
C ASP A 93 -10.00 9.95 -8.01
N TYR A 94 -11.09 9.19 -7.93
CA TYR A 94 -11.71 8.56 -9.09
C TYR A 94 -12.40 9.54 -10.06
N GLN A 95 -12.46 10.84 -9.74
CA GLN A 95 -13.00 11.88 -10.64
C GLN A 95 -11.99 12.33 -11.70
N ARG A 96 -10.73 11.87 -11.62
CA ARG A 96 -9.68 12.05 -12.65
C ARG A 96 -9.37 13.51 -12.99
N GLN A 97 -9.87 14.02 -14.11
CA GLN A 97 -9.70 15.43 -14.49
C GLN A 97 -10.54 16.36 -13.61
N GLU A 98 -11.63 15.85 -13.05
CA GLU A 98 -12.51 16.57 -12.11
C GLU A 98 -12.12 16.32 -10.65
N ARG A 99 -10.92 15.80 -10.40
CA ARG A 99 -10.43 15.47 -9.06
C ARG A 99 -10.51 16.66 -8.10
N ILE A 100 -10.93 16.36 -6.89
CA ILE A 100 -10.97 17.28 -5.75
C ILE A 100 -9.68 17.23 -4.94
N VAL A 101 -8.93 16.12 -5.00
CA VAL A 101 -7.60 15.95 -4.42
C VAL A 101 -6.56 15.70 -5.51
N SER A 102 -5.62 16.63 -5.63
CA SER A 102 -4.49 16.58 -6.58
C SER A 102 -3.16 16.66 -5.84
N ILE A 103 -2.06 16.43 -6.56
CA ILE A 103 -0.69 16.60 -6.07
C ILE A 103 -0.50 18.03 -5.50
N GLU A 104 -0.90 19.05 -6.24
CA GLU A 104 -0.75 20.46 -5.87
C GLU A 104 -1.59 20.79 -4.63
N ARG A 105 -2.79 20.24 -4.54
CA ARG A 105 -3.63 20.41 -3.34
C ARG A 105 -2.99 19.76 -2.13
N LEU A 106 -2.44 18.55 -2.27
CA LEU A 106 -1.77 17.87 -1.17
C LEU A 106 -0.56 18.67 -0.69
N GLU A 107 0.31 19.07 -1.61
CA GLU A 107 1.47 19.92 -1.33
C GLU A 107 1.07 21.18 -0.55
N ALA A 108 0.11 21.95 -1.06
CA ALA A 108 -0.40 23.15 -0.41
C ALA A 108 -0.97 22.85 0.99
N SER A 109 -1.74 21.76 1.12
CA SER A 109 -2.38 21.37 2.39
C SER A 109 -1.40 20.93 3.47
N THR A 110 -0.22 20.46 3.07
CA THR A 110 0.84 20.05 4.01
C THR A 110 1.71 21.23 4.46
N GLY A 111 1.47 22.44 3.93
CA GLY A 111 2.20 23.65 4.29
C GLY A 111 3.68 23.61 3.87
N GLY A 112 3.98 22.96 2.74
CA GLY A 112 5.34 22.82 2.22
C GLY A 112 6.19 21.74 2.90
N ARG A 113 5.59 20.90 3.76
CA ARG A 113 6.23 19.69 4.30
C ARG A 113 6.52 18.64 3.24
N LEU A 114 5.76 18.63 2.15
CA LEU A 114 6.02 17.84 0.97
C LEU A 114 6.18 18.79 -0.21
N ARG A 115 7.15 18.52 -1.07
CA ARG A 115 7.36 19.22 -2.34
C ARG A 115 7.52 18.18 -3.43
N PHE A 116 6.65 18.24 -4.44
CA PHE A 116 6.60 17.26 -5.53
C PHE A 116 7.35 17.76 -6.77
N PRO A 117 7.76 16.87 -7.68
CA PRO A 117 8.31 17.27 -8.97
C PRO A 117 7.34 18.12 -9.80
N GLU A 118 7.85 19.15 -10.49
CA GLU A 118 7.02 20.10 -11.26
C GLU A 118 6.50 19.54 -12.60
N THR A 119 6.90 18.32 -12.99
CA THR A 119 6.69 17.78 -14.34
C THR A 119 5.34 17.13 -14.59
N VAL A 120 4.50 16.98 -13.58
CA VAL A 120 3.17 16.37 -13.76
C VAL A 120 2.21 17.41 -14.33
N ASP A 121 1.84 17.27 -15.60
CA ASP A 121 0.81 18.10 -16.22
C ASP A 121 -0.54 17.89 -15.49
N PRO A 122 -1.18 18.95 -14.95
CA PRO A 122 -2.47 18.85 -14.29
C PRO A 122 -3.60 18.30 -15.17
N GLN A 123 -3.46 18.30 -16.50
CA GLN A 123 -4.46 17.73 -17.42
C GLN A 123 -4.40 16.21 -17.51
N VAL A 124 -3.35 15.57 -16.98
CA VAL A 124 -3.23 14.10 -16.94
C VAL A 124 -4.44 13.52 -16.18
N PRO A 125 -5.20 12.57 -16.78
CA PRO A 125 -6.43 12.02 -16.21
C PRO A 125 -6.14 10.87 -15.22
N TYR A 126 -5.23 11.10 -14.28
CA TYR A 126 -4.88 10.11 -13.26
C TYR A 126 -5.99 9.97 -12.23
N PHE A 127 -6.21 8.75 -11.75
CA PHE A 127 -7.16 8.47 -10.67
C PHE A 127 -6.47 8.25 -9.31
N MET A 128 -5.15 8.13 -9.31
CA MET A 128 -4.33 7.98 -8.13
C MET A 128 -2.93 8.54 -8.38
N PHE A 129 -2.29 9.03 -7.33
CA PHE A 129 -0.84 9.20 -7.30
C PHE A 129 -0.27 8.64 -6.00
N SER A 130 1.01 8.31 -6.01
CA SER A 130 1.74 7.87 -4.81
C SER A 130 3.16 8.40 -4.76
N PHE A 131 3.73 8.37 -3.56
CA PHE A 131 5.06 8.88 -3.27
C PHE A 131 5.65 8.19 -2.06
N ASP A 132 6.97 8.00 -2.05
CA ASP A 132 7.68 7.37 -0.95
C ASP A 132 8.14 8.39 0.11
N LEU A 133 7.88 8.07 1.37
CA LEU A 133 8.39 8.77 2.55
C LEU A 133 9.58 7.99 3.09
N THR A 134 10.77 8.29 2.58
CA THR A 134 12.02 7.62 2.98
C THR A 134 12.86 8.48 3.90
N GLU A 135 13.98 7.92 4.38
CA GLU A 135 15.03 8.69 5.03
C GLU A 135 15.57 9.81 4.13
N GLN A 136 15.70 9.57 2.81
CA GLN A 136 16.11 10.62 1.88
C GLN A 136 15.09 11.76 1.82
N THR A 137 13.79 11.45 1.76
CA THR A 137 12.73 12.48 1.76
C THR A 137 12.77 13.32 3.02
N ALA A 138 12.95 12.69 4.19
CA ALA A 138 13.06 13.39 5.47
C ALA A 138 14.31 14.28 5.53
N ALA A 139 15.47 13.75 5.12
CA ALA A 139 16.74 14.47 5.09
C ALA A 139 16.73 15.65 4.11
N ALA A 140 16.01 15.53 2.99
CA ALA A 140 15.79 16.60 2.01
C ALA A 140 14.72 17.63 2.44
N GLY A 141 14.27 17.58 3.70
CA GLY A 141 13.26 18.50 4.21
C GLY A 141 11.93 18.38 3.48
N GLY A 142 11.55 17.17 3.07
CA GLY A 142 10.28 16.88 2.41
C GLY A 142 10.28 16.98 0.88
N SER A 143 11.43 17.22 0.27
CA SER A 143 11.54 17.18 -1.20
C SER A 143 11.47 15.74 -1.69
N LEU A 144 10.56 15.46 -2.62
CA LEU A 144 10.39 14.15 -3.24
C LEU A 144 11.18 14.10 -4.55
N GLU A 145 11.93 13.03 -4.77
CA GLU A 145 12.67 12.80 -6.03
C GLU A 145 11.72 12.46 -7.18
N SER A 146 10.67 11.71 -6.87
CA SER A 146 9.68 11.25 -7.84
C SER A 146 8.26 11.20 -7.27
N VAL A 147 7.30 11.16 -8.17
CA VAL A 147 5.89 10.88 -7.91
C VAL A 147 5.38 9.87 -8.92
N HIS A 148 4.62 8.89 -8.45
CA HIS A 148 4.05 7.84 -9.29
C HIS A 148 2.60 8.18 -9.59
N VAL A 149 2.25 8.24 -10.86
CA VAL A 149 0.93 8.68 -11.35
C VAL A 149 0.25 7.52 -12.07
N TYR A 150 -1.02 7.26 -11.72
CA TYR A 150 -1.75 6.08 -12.16
C TYR A 150 -2.95 6.47 -13.00
N ILE A 151 -2.95 6.00 -14.26
CA ILE A 151 -4.02 6.23 -15.21
C ILE A 151 -4.77 4.93 -15.51
N GLY A 152 -6.02 5.09 -15.96
CA GLY A 152 -6.86 3.93 -16.29
C GLY A 152 -6.37 3.23 -17.54
N ASN A 153 -6.51 1.90 -17.57
CA ASN A 153 -6.24 1.09 -18.75
C ASN A 153 -7.56 0.49 -19.29
N PRO A 154 -8.33 1.24 -20.10
CA PRO A 154 -9.59 0.75 -20.63
C PRO A 154 -9.38 -0.40 -21.63
N GLY A 155 -10.38 -1.28 -21.77
CA GLY A 155 -10.37 -2.37 -22.77
C GLY A 155 -10.04 -3.76 -22.23
N SER A 156 -10.15 -3.97 -20.92
CA SER A 156 -10.02 -5.29 -20.27
C SER A 156 -11.32 -5.64 -19.52
N ASP A 157 -11.62 -6.94 -19.42
CA ASP A 157 -12.73 -7.46 -18.60
C ASP A 157 -12.46 -7.32 -17.09
N VAL A 158 -11.22 -7.00 -16.72
CA VAL A 158 -10.82 -6.70 -15.34
C VAL A 158 -10.41 -5.24 -15.19
N SER A 159 -10.55 -4.70 -13.98
CA SER A 159 -10.00 -3.38 -13.67
C SER A 159 -8.48 -3.42 -13.85
N SER A 160 -7.92 -2.40 -14.50
CA SER A 160 -6.48 -2.30 -14.72
C SER A 160 -6.00 -0.85 -14.78
N GLY A 161 -4.71 -0.67 -14.49
CA GLY A 161 -4.08 0.65 -14.42
C GLY A 161 -2.64 0.62 -14.93
N ILE A 162 -2.19 1.78 -15.39
CA ILE A 162 -0.82 2.01 -15.84
C ILE A 162 -0.19 3.05 -14.92
N ALA A 163 0.97 2.73 -14.35
CA ALA A 163 1.73 3.66 -13.54
C ALA A 163 2.89 4.27 -14.34
N TYR A 164 3.07 5.56 -14.15
CA TYR A 164 4.19 6.34 -14.67
C TYR A 164 4.92 7.01 -13.51
N GLU A 165 6.24 6.89 -13.50
CA GLU A 165 7.09 7.66 -12.61
C GLU A 165 7.41 9.01 -13.25
N PHE A 166 7.20 10.08 -12.50
CA PHE A 166 7.57 11.44 -12.86
C PHE A 166 8.69 11.93 -11.93
N THR A 167 9.74 12.49 -12.52
CA THR A 167 10.81 13.24 -11.84
C THR A 167 10.87 14.65 -12.45
N ASP A 168 11.68 15.56 -11.90
CA ASP A 168 11.82 16.93 -12.45
C ASP A 168 12.24 17.02 -13.92
N SER A 169 12.72 15.92 -14.51
CA SER A 169 13.20 15.90 -15.90
C SER A 169 12.67 14.74 -16.75
N THR A 170 11.98 13.75 -16.17
CA THR A 170 11.57 12.56 -16.92
C THR A 170 10.17 12.07 -16.54
N CYS A 171 9.53 11.40 -17.50
CA CYS A 171 8.32 10.61 -17.31
C CYS A 171 8.59 9.23 -17.89
N GLN A 172 8.43 8.17 -17.09
CA GLN A 172 8.75 6.80 -17.49
C GLN A 172 7.61 5.85 -17.15
N LEU A 173 7.26 4.98 -18.09
CA LEU A 173 6.35 3.87 -17.85
C LEU A 173 6.98 2.91 -16.82
N GLU A 174 6.26 2.65 -15.73
CA GLU A 174 6.77 1.87 -14.61
C GLU A 174 6.12 0.49 -14.54
N ASN A 175 4.78 0.46 -14.38
CA ASN A 175 4.07 -0.76 -14.00
C ASN A 175 2.73 -0.88 -14.74
N PHE A 176 2.33 -2.12 -15.02
CA PHE A 176 0.95 -2.46 -15.42
C PHE A 176 0.30 -3.28 -14.31
N TYR A 177 -0.88 -2.88 -13.86
CA TYR A 177 -1.65 -3.54 -12.80
C TYR A 177 -2.95 -4.13 -13.33
N PHE A 178 -3.29 -5.34 -12.88
CA PHE A 178 -4.52 -6.05 -13.24
C PHE A 178 -5.19 -6.57 -11.98
N PHE A 179 -6.45 -6.22 -11.75
CA PHE A 179 -7.18 -6.48 -10.51
C PHE A 179 -8.29 -7.52 -10.76
N PHE A 180 -8.07 -8.73 -10.28
CA PHE A 180 -8.95 -9.87 -10.47
C PHE A 180 -9.81 -10.10 -9.23
N ASP A 181 -11.11 -10.32 -9.41
CA ASP A 181 -11.95 -10.99 -8.41
C ASP A 181 -11.35 -12.39 -8.12
N ALA A 182 -10.94 -12.61 -6.87
CA ALA A 182 -10.17 -13.79 -6.49
C ALA A 182 -10.95 -15.10 -6.66
N GLN A 183 -12.28 -15.04 -6.62
CA GLN A 183 -13.14 -16.21 -6.73
C GLN A 183 -13.54 -16.50 -8.17
N LYS A 184 -13.84 -15.44 -8.95
CA LYS A 184 -14.35 -15.57 -10.32
C LYS A 184 -13.27 -15.77 -11.37
N HIS A 185 -12.07 -15.27 -11.13
CA HIS A 185 -11.03 -15.18 -12.16
C HIS A 185 -9.83 -16.10 -11.88
N GLN A 186 -10.02 -17.25 -11.21
CA GLN A 186 -8.93 -18.14 -10.80
C GLN A 186 -8.03 -18.57 -11.98
N ASP A 187 -8.64 -18.98 -13.11
CA ASP A 187 -7.89 -19.38 -14.30
C ASP A 187 -7.10 -18.20 -14.88
N GLN A 188 -7.71 -17.02 -14.98
CA GLN A 188 -7.05 -15.80 -15.48
C GLN A 188 -5.90 -15.34 -14.57
N ILE A 189 -6.03 -15.52 -13.26
CA ILE A 189 -4.96 -15.24 -12.29
C ILE A 189 -3.77 -16.16 -12.54
N ILE A 190 -4.03 -17.46 -12.73
CA ILE A 190 -3.00 -18.46 -13.04
C ILE A 190 -2.32 -18.14 -14.37
N ASP A 191 -3.10 -17.85 -15.41
CA ASP A 191 -2.57 -17.48 -16.73
C ASP A 191 -1.71 -16.21 -16.63
N LYS A 192 -2.18 -15.18 -15.92
CA LYS A 192 -1.47 -13.91 -15.77
C LYS A 192 -0.19 -14.04 -14.94
N LEU A 193 -0.14 -14.92 -13.94
CA LEU A 193 1.09 -15.28 -13.22
C LEU A 193 2.10 -15.96 -14.17
N GLY A 194 1.62 -16.69 -15.17
CA GLY A 194 2.45 -17.25 -16.24
C GLY A 194 2.99 -16.21 -17.22
N CYS A 195 2.35 -15.05 -17.34
CA CYS A 195 2.75 -13.95 -18.24
C CYS A 195 3.82 -13.06 -17.60
N SER A 196 5.07 -13.52 -17.65
CA SER A 196 6.20 -12.88 -16.99
C SER A 196 7.52 -13.10 -17.73
N VAL A 197 8.33 -12.05 -17.79
CA VAL A 197 9.72 -12.11 -18.31
C VAL A 197 10.75 -12.38 -17.21
N TYR A 198 10.34 -12.28 -15.94
CA TYR A 198 11.19 -12.47 -14.76
C TYR A 198 10.93 -13.79 -14.05
N SER A 199 9.92 -14.53 -14.47
CA SER A 199 9.61 -15.85 -13.96
C SER A 199 9.69 -16.88 -15.07
N GLN A 200 10.20 -18.05 -14.69
CA GLN A 200 10.09 -19.26 -15.48
C GLN A 200 9.03 -20.10 -14.76
N PRO A 201 7.73 -19.82 -14.96
CA PRO A 201 6.65 -20.36 -14.13
C PRO A 201 6.61 -21.90 -14.14
N TRP A 202 7.16 -22.54 -15.17
CA TRP A 202 7.31 -24.00 -15.25
C TRP A 202 8.40 -24.58 -14.31
N LEU A 203 9.24 -23.74 -13.71
CA LEU A 203 10.28 -24.17 -12.76
C LEU A 203 9.90 -23.99 -11.29
N ILE A 204 8.75 -23.36 -11.00
CA ILE A 204 8.31 -23.08 -9.63
C ILE A 204 6.91 -23.63 -9.40
N SER A 205 6.61 -23.99 -8.15
CA SER A 205 5.23 -24.28 -7.79
C SER A 205 4.44 -22.97 -7.78
N ILE A 206 3.39 -22.87 -8.60
CA ILE A 206 2.52 -21.69 -8.60
C ILE A 206 1.93 -21.42 -7.22
N HIS A 207 1.80 -22.43 -6.36
CA HIS A 207 1.32 -22.29 -4.99
C HIS A 207 2.27 -21.51 -4.08
N GLU A 208 3.53 -21.31 -4.46
CA GLU A 208 4.44 -20.44 -3.71
C GLU A 208 4.13 -18.95 -3.92
N LEU A 209 3.57 -18.59 -5.09
CA LEU A 209 3.12 -17.24 -5.41
C LEU A 209 1.63 -17.07 -5.12
N TYR A 210 0.80 -17.99 -5.61
CA TYR A 210 -0.65 -18.08 -5.39
C TYR A 210 -0.96 -18.90 -4.13
N ARG A 211 -0.49 -18.39 -2.98
CA ARG A 211 -0.54 -19.04 -1.67
C ARG A 211 -1.96 -19.50 -1.31
N PRO A 212 -2.19 -20.78 -0.98
CA PRO A 212 -3.48 -21.26 -0.50
C PRO A 212 -4.00 -20.52 0.73
N GLU A 213 -3.09 -20.07 1.61
CA GLU A 213 -3.41 -19.34 2.83
C GLU A 213 -3.93 -17.93 2.54
N LEU A 214 -3.51 -17.30 1.44
CA LEU A 214 -3.86 -15.91 1.12
C LEU A 214 -4.92 -15.78 0.03
N ARG A 215 -5.03 -16.75 -0.88
CA ARG A 215 -5.88 -16.63 -2.08
C ARG A 215 -7.39 -16.59 -1.82
N ASN A 216 -7.83 -16.99 -0.62
CA ASN A 216 -9.20 -16.76 -0.19
C ASN A 216 -9.32 -15.32 0.34
N CYS A 217 -9.27 -14.37 -0.59
CA CYS A 217 -9.41 -12.94 -0.36
C CYS A 217 -10.44 -12.35 -1.33
N HIS A 218 -10.59 -11.03 -1.38
CA HIS A 218 -11.54 -10.38 -2.30
C HIS A 218 -10.95 -10.18 -3.70
N THR A 219 -9.77 -9.56 -3.75
CA THR A 219 -9.14 -9.15 -5.00
C THR A 219 -7.69 -9.64 -5.03
N ILE A 220 -7.25 -10.13 -6.17
CA ILE A 220 -5.83 -10.40 -6.43
C ILE A 220 -5.36 -9.42 -7.48
N CYS A 221 -4.36 -8.61 -7.13
CA CYS A 221 -3.73 -7.72 -8.09
C CYS A 221 -2.42 -8.33 -8.56
N LEU A 222 -2.24 -8.43 -9.87
CA LEU A 222 -0.99 -8.86 -10.48
C LEU A 222 -0.39 -7.67 -11.22
N ALA A 223 0.90 -7.43 -11.01
CA ALA A 223 1.61 -6.37 -11.71
C ALA A 223 2.83 -6.88 -12.46
N ASN A 224 3.02 -6.37 -13.68
CA ASN A 224 4.31 -6.45 -14.37
C ASN A 224 5.05 -5.14 -14.14
N LYS A 225 6.26 -5.23 -13.57
CA LYS A 225 7.12 -4.08 -13.29
C LYS A 225 8.39 -4.16 -14.14
N ARG A 226 9.16 -3.08 -14.19
CA ARG A 226 10.40 -3.00 -14.99
C ARG A 226 11.50 -4.00 -14.62
N THR A 227 11.46 -4.57 -13.42
CA THR A 227 12.55 -5.41 -12.88
C THR A 227 12.06 -6.68 -12.17
N CYS A 228 10.75 -6.83 -12.01
CA CYS A 228 10.12 -7.90 -11.26
C CYS A 228 8.64 -8.00 -11.60
N ASP A 229 7.98 -9.03 -11.08
CA ASP A 229 6.52 -9.11 -11.05
C ASP A 229 6.02 -8.98 -9.62
N THR A 230 4.71 -8.85 -9.47
CA THR A 230 4.10 -8.68 -8.16
C THR A 230 2.77 -9.38 -8.07
N VAL A 231 2.51 -9.96 -6.90
CA VAL A 231 1.20 -10.47 -6.50
C VAL A 231 0.77 -9.76 -5.21
N TYR A 232 -0.45 -9.23 -5.22
CA TYR A 232 -1.12 -8.68 -4.06
C TYR A 232 -2.37 -9.48 -3.76
N PHE A 233 -2.65 -9.68 -2.48
CA PHE A 233 -3.86 -10.26 -1.95
C PHE A 233 -4.58 -9.20 -1.15
N SER A 234 -5.77 -8.82 -1.61
CA SER A 234 -6.57 -7.74 -1.03
C SER A 234 -7.84 -8.28 -0.40
N GLY A 235 -8.15 -7.78 0.79
CA GLY A 235 -9.25 -8.28 1.60
C GLY A 235 -8.89 -9.53 2.41
N VAL A 236 -7.64 -9.65 2.90
CA VAL A 236 -7.22 -10.76 3.76
C VAL A 236 -7.60 -10.49 5.22
N THR A 237 -7.93 -11.54 5.96
CA THR A 237 -8.26 -11.50 7.39
C THR A 237 -7.03 -11.27 8.26
N ILE A 238 -7.23 -10.98 9.55
CA ILE A 238 -6.14 -10.87 10.53
C ILE A 238 -5.31 -12.17 10.64
N ASP A 239 -5.93 -13.34 10.55
CA ASP A 239 -5.20 -14.63 10.60
C ASP A 239 -4.29 -14.80 9.38
N GLN A 240 -4.78 -14.40 8.20
CA GLN A 240 -4.00 -14.41 6.97
C GLN A 240 -2.87 -13.36 6.99
N LEU A 241 -3.10 -12.19 7.61
CA LEU A 241 -2.05 -11.22 7.85
C LEU A 241 -0.97 -11.79 8.77
N GLU A 242 -1.33 -12.41 9.91
CA GLU A 242 -0.34 -13.04 10.80
C GLU A 242 0.49 -14.11 10.09
N PHE A 243 -0.15 -14.94 9.27
CA PHE A 243 0.54 -15.89 8.39
C PHE A 243 1.52 -15.18 7.46
N PHE A 244 1.09 -14.11 6.76
CA PHE A 244 1.94 -13.35 5.85
C PHE A 244 3.17 -12.77 6.56
N LEU A 245 2.97 -12.18 7.74
CA LEU A 245 4.04 -11.60 8.54
C LEU A 245 5.06 -12.65 8.98
N GLN A 246 4.60 -13.85 9.34
CA GLN A 246 5.49 -14.96 9.66
C GLN A 246 6.24 -15.46 8.42
N TRP A 247 5.53 -15.64 7.31
CA TRP A 247 6.10 -16.13 6.05
C TRP A 247 7.19 -15.20 5.51
N GLN A 248 6.95 -13.88 5.54
CA GLN A 248 7.89 -12.84 5.11
C GLN A 248 8.83 -12.37 6.23
N GLN A 249 8.87 -13.08 7.36
CA GLN A 249 9.80 -12.85 8.46
C GLN A 249 9.85 -11.40 8.97
N TYR A 250 8.68 -10.75 9.12
CA TYR A 250 8.62 -9.41 9.69
C TYR A 250 9.25 -9.35 11.10
N PRO A 251 9.77 -8.18 11.54
CA PRO A 251 10.37 -8.03 12.85
C PRO A 251 9.49 -8.57 13.98
N ALA A 252 10.11 -9.25 14.95
CA ALA A 252 9.38 -9.85 16.07
C ALA A 252 8.49 -8.85 16.84
N PRO A 253 8.95 -7.62 17.15
CA PRO A 253 8.10 -6.63 17.83
C PRO A 253 6.82 -6.31 17.05
N PHE A 254 6.92 -6.12 15.73
CA PHE A 254 5.75 -5.86 14.89
C PHE A 254 4.78 -7.04 14.85
N ARG A 255 5.29 -8.26 14.73
CA ARG A 255 4.47 -9.49 14.76
C ARG A 255 3.77 -9.68 16.11
N GLU A 256 4.47 -9.40 17.21
CA GLU A 256 3.91 -9.47 18.56
C GLU A 256 2.83 -8.43 18.78
N TYR A 257 3.01 -7.21 18.28
CA TYR A 257 1.98 -6.17 18.33
C TYR A 257 0.69 -6.61 17.62
N VAL A 258 0.80 -7.15 16.40
CA VAL A 258 -0.36 -7.63 15.63
C VAL A 258 -1.07 -8.75 16.38
N ARG A 259 -0.33 -9.74 16.89
CA ARG A 259 -0.89 -10.84 17.68
C ARG A 259 -1.58 -10.36 18.97
N ALA A 260 -0.93 -9.45 19.70
CA ALA A 260 -1.50 -8.88 20.93
C ALA A 260 -2.75 -8.03 20.65
N SER A 261 -2.88 -7.49 19.44
CA SER A 261 -3.99 -6.66 19.00
C SER A 261 -5.03 -7.42 18.18
N HIS A 262 -4.92 -8.75 18.03
CA HIS A 262 -5.74 -9.57 17.14
C HIS A 262 -7.25 -9.28 17.27
N SER A 263 -7.80 -9.38 18.48
CA SER A 263 -9.23 -9.13 18.74
C SER A 263 -9.68 -7.66 18.56
N ARG A 264 -8.70 -6.75 18.47
CA ARG A 264 -8.91 -5.32 18.18
C ARG A 264 -8.71 -4.99 16.70
N LEU A 265 -8.31 -5.97 15.88
CA LEU A 265 -8.01 -5.83 14.46
C LEU A 265 -8.83 -6.79 13.57
N ASP A 266 -9.42 -7.83 14.14
CA ASP A 266 -10.29 -8.85 13.51
C ASP A 266 -11.52 -8.31 12.75
N HIS A 267 -11.89 -7.04 12.95
CA HIS A 267 -12.96 -6.35 12.24
C HIS A 267 -12.48 -5.67 10.93
N LEU A 268 -11.17 -5.65 10.69
CA LEU A 268 -10.56 -5.11 9.49
C LEU A 268 -10.24 -6.23 8.51
N LEU A 269 -10.20 -5.85 7.24
CA LEU A 269 -9.48 -6.58 6.21
C LEU A 269 -8.21 -5.81 5.85
N PHE A 270 -7.19 -6.57 5.47
CA PHE A 270 -5.87 -6.07 5.15
C PHE A 270 -5.55 -6.39 3.69
N ASP A 271 -4.54 -5.72 3.17
CA ASP A 271 -4.00 -6.02 1.86
C ASP A 271 -2.50 -6.26 2.01
N VAL A 272 -1.98 -7.29 1.35
CA VAL A 272 -0.58 -7.70 1.41
C VAL A 272 -0.05 -7.99 0.02
N GLY A 273 1.25 -7.83 -0.20
CA GLY A 273 1.83 -8.16 -1.51
C GLY A 273 3.32 -8.41 -1.47
N VAL A 274 3.82 -9.09 -2.51
CA VAL A 274 5.24 -9.39 -2.70
C VAL A 274 5.67 -9.08 -4.13
N ASP A 275 6.76 -8.32 -4.26
CA ASP A 275 7.50 -8.21 -5.51
C ASP A 275 8.49 -9.36 -5.57
N TYR A 276 8.55 -10.05 -6.70
CA TYR A 276 9.36 -11.25 -6.85
C TYR A 276 9.95 -11.38 -8.25
N ARG A 277 10.99 -12.22 -8.33
CA ARG A 277 11.51 -12.77 -9.57
C ARG A 277 11.90 -14.23 -9.36
N VAL A 278 12.09 -14.98 -10.44
CA VAL A 278 12.60 -16.36 -10.37
C VAL A 278 14.02 -16.39 -10.89
N VAL A 279 14.94 -16.83 -10.04
CA VAL A 279 16.35 -17.01 -10.37
C VAL A 279 16.72 -18.46 -10.12
N ASN A 280 17.21 -19.16 -11.14
CA ASN A 280 17.63 -20.56 -11.05
C ASN A 280 16.56 -21.50 -10.44
N GLY A 281 15.29 -21.33 -10.84
CA GLY A 281 14.17 -22.14 -10.34
C GLY A 281 13.78 -21.89 -8.89
N ARG A 282 14.19 -20.76 -8.30
CA ARG A 282 13.80 -20.32 -6.96
C ARG A 282 13.19 -18.94 -7.00
N ILE A 283 12.18 -18.72 -6.17
CA ILE A 283 11.58 -17.39 -6.00
C ILE A 283 12.48 -16.55 -5.10
N GLU A 284 12.88 -15.39 -5.58
CA GLU A 284 13.49 -14.33 -4.78
C GLU A 284 12.43 -13.27 -4.51
N PHE A 285 12.04 -13.12 -3.24
CA PHE A 285 11.19 -12.01 -2.80
C PHE A 285 12.05 -10.76 -2.60
N LEU A 286 11.77 -9.72 -3.37
CA LEU A 286 12.57 -8.48 -3.40
C LEU A 286 12.00 -7.42 -2.46
N LYS A 287 10.68 -7.38 -2.37
CA LYS A 287 9.92 -6.44 -1.55
C LYS A 287 8.65 -7.11 -1.07
N HIS A 288 8.24 -6.81 0.15
CA HIS A 288 6.94 -7.22 0.65
C HIS A 288 6.27 -6.06 1.38
N GLY A 289 4.94 -5.99 1.31
CA GLY A 289 4.18 -4.84 1.77
C GLY A 289 2.87 -5.20 2.45
N ILE A 290 2.45 -4.34 3.37
CA ILE A 290 1.13 -4.34 4.00
C ILE A 290 0.50 -2.99 3.71
N TYR A 291 -0.77 -2.99 3.35
CA TYR A 291 -1.48 -1.78 2.96
C TYR A 291 -2.78 -1.63 3.76
N GLY A 292 -3.21 -0.37 3.89
CA GLY A 292 -4.43 0.01 4.59
C GLY A 292 -4.69 1.50 4.45
N VAL A 293 -5.74 1.99 5.11
CA VAL A 293 -6.13 3.41 5.06
C VAL A 293 -5.85 4.15 6.36
N PHE A 294 -5.64 5.47 6.27
CA PHE A 294 -5.51 6.36 7.43
C PHE A 294 -6.12 7.73 7.15
#